data_AF-A0A0F7IEZ5-F1
#
_entry.id   AF-A0A0F7IEZ5-F1
#
_cell.length_a   1.000
_cell.length_b   1.000
_cell.length_c   1.000
_cell.angle_alpha   90.00
_cell.angle_beta   90.00
_cell.angle_gamma   90.00
#
_symmetry.space_group_name_H-M   'P 1'
#
loop_
_entity.id
_entity.type
_entity.pdbx_description
1 polymer ?
#
loop_
_entity_poly.entity_id
_entity_poly.type
_entity_poly.pdbx_seq_one_letter_code
_entity_poly.pdbx_strand_id
1 'polypeptide(L)'
;MEYRIIRDALVVEGEFNALSSGLLGGWRDVKAIFNHTVSDDFERYDPVEYLRGVASELGFRDDEYFGLLTSVPMDKLAVVSADEVTAFITAGVKNPNEPLKTPGTINIILVIDADVSDGGMVNAVITATEAKSAALFELGHRFTGTNTDAIVVARTGKGRKYKYSGPASELGRKIWRAVKNGVKESLGKW
;
A
#
# COMPACT_ATOMS: atom_id res chain seq x y z
N MET A 1 -11.08 6.89 -10.05
CA MET A 1 -10.04 5.86 -9.89
C MET A 1 -10.61 4.57 -10.45
N GLU A 2 -9.82 3.84 -11.23
CA GLU A 2 -10.13 2.48 -11.64
C GLU A 2 -9.00 1.56 -11.15
N TYR A 3 -9.31 0.30 -10.87
CA TYR A 3 -8.28 -0.68 -10.55
C TYR A 3 -8.56 -2.01 -11.22
N ARG A 4 -7.50 -2.76 -11.47
CA ARG A 4 -7.54 -4.09 -12.07
C ARG A 4 -6.41 -4.95 -11.53
N ILE A 5 -6.61 -6.26 -11.59
CA ILE A 5 -5.54 -7.23 -11.37
C ILE A 5 -5.16 -7.78 -12.74
N ILE A 6 -3.90 -7.63 -13.12
CA ILE A 6 -3.36 -8.18 -14.36
C ILE A 6 -2.14 -9.02 -13.98
N ARG A 7 -2.19 -10.32 -14.31
CA ARG A 7 -1.16 -11.29 -13.92
C ARG A 7 -0.97 -11.24 -12.40
N ASP A 8 0.24 -10.91 -11.96
CA ASP A 8 0.67 -10.84 -10.56
C ASP A 8 0.70 -9.41 -10.01
N ALA A 9 0.06 -8.46 -10.69
CA ALA A 9 0.01 -7.06 -10.27
C ALA A 9 -1.42 -6.57 -10.02
N LEU A 10 -1.63 -5.93 -8.87
CA LEU A 10 -2.68 -4.93 -8.73
C LEU A 10 -2.21 -3.63 -9.39
N VAL A 11 -3.05 -3.03 -10.23
CA VAL A 11 -2.83 -1.72 -10.84
C VAL A 11 -4.01 -0.81 -10.53
N VAL A 12 -3.72 0.35 -9.95
CA VAL A 12 -4.68 1.41 -9.63
C VAL A 12 -4.34 2.64 -10.46
N GLU A 13 -5.25 3.08 -11.32
CA GLU A 13 -5.07 4.21 -12.24
C GLU A 13 -5.97 5.40 -11.89
N GLY A 14 -5.42 6.58 -12.14
CA GLY A 14 -6.05 7.88 -11.92
C GLY A 14 -5.01 8.98 -11.75
N GLU A 15 -5.47 10.22 -11.72
CA GLU A 15 -4.60 11.37 -11.45
C GLU A 15 -4.46 11.53 -9.93
N PHE A 16 -3.26 11.29 -9.40
CA PHE A 16 -2.98 11.35 -7.97
C PHE A 16 -1.80 12.24 -7.65
N ASN A 17 -1.89 12.93 -6.51
CA ASN A 17 -0.70 13.39 -5.79
C ASN A 17 -0.41 12.36 -4.69
N ALA A 18 0.74 11.71 -4.72
CA ALA A 18 1.02 10.54 -3.89
C ALA A 18 2.35 10.64 -3.15
N LEU A 19 2.40 9.97 -1.99
CA LEU A 19 3.56 9.78 -1.14
C LEU A 19 3.83 8.28 -1.02
N SER A 20 5.03 7.83 -1.36
CA SER A 20 5.43 6.42 -1.35
C SER A 20 6.68 6.18 -0.52
N SER A 21 6.67 5.11 0.28
CA SER A 21 7.86 4.58 0.97
C SER A 21 8.58 3.47 0.20
N GLY A 22 8.06 3.08 -0.97
CA GLY A 22 8.61 1.99 -1.78
C GLY A 22 9.91 2.36 -2.50
N LEU A 23 10.39 1.43 -3.32
CA LEU A 23 11.49 1.69 -4.25
C LEU A 23 11.14 2.86 -5.18
N LEU A 24 12.12 3.74 -5.45
CA LEU A 24 11.91 5.00 -6.18
C LEU A 24 10.78 5.87 -5.57
N GLY A 25 10.52 5.69 -4.26
CA GLY A 25 9.53 6.43 -3.51
C GLY A 25 9.86 7.91 -3.36
N GLY A 26 8.98 8.63 -2.67
CA GLY A 26 9.01 10.09 -2.58
C GLY A 26 7.60 10.66 -2.67
N TRP A 27 7.51 11.94 -3.05
CA TRP A 27 6.23 12.64 -3.16
C TRP A 27 6.12 13.37 -4.48
N ARG A 28 5.15 12.98 -5.30
CA ARG A 28 4.92 13.56 -6.63
C ARG A 28 3.54 13.21 -7.17
N ASP A 29 3.22 13.81 -8.30
CA ASP A 29 2.05 13.41 -9.07
C ASP A 29 2.36 12.13 -9.87
N VAL A 30 1.39 11.22 -9.91
CA VAL A 30 1.46 9.93 -10.60
C VAL A 30 0.11 9.61 -11.23
N LYS A 31 0.14 8.82 -12.32
CA LYS A 31 -1.04 8.33 -13.04
C LYS A 31 -1.44 6.91 -12.64
N ALA A 32 -0.51 6.18 -12.03
CA ALA A 32 -0.72 4.81 -11.62
C ALA A 32 0.01 4.48 -10.32
N ILE A 33 -0.56 3.54 -9.57
CA ILE A 33 0.08 2.92 -8.43
C ILE A 33 -0.10 1.41 -8.58
N PHE A 34 0.95 0.64 -8.43
CA PHE A 34 0.85 -0.81 -8.52
C PHE A 34 1.54 -1.53 -7.35
N ASN A 35 1.10 -2.75 -7.10
CA ASN A 35 1.74 -3.69 -6.19
C ASN A 35 1.89 -5.03 -6.91
N HIS A 36 3.14 -5.48 -7.10
CA HIS A 36 3.48 -6.62 -7.95
C HIS A 36 4.09 -7.75 -7.13
N THR A 37 3.56 -8.97 -7.28
CA THR A 37 4.17 -10.16 -6.68
C THR A 37 5.43 -10.54 -7.46
N VAL A 38 6.58 -10.51 -6.79
CA VAL A 38 7.87 -10.84 -7.42
C VAL A 38 7.97 -12.32 -7.79
N SER A 39 8.73 -12.62 -8.83
CA SER A 39 9.02 -14.00 -9.26
C SER A 39 9.95 -14.73 -8.29
N ASP A 40 9.99 -16.06 -8.38
CA ASP A 40 10.85 -16.92 -7.54
C ASP A 40 12.35 -16.63 -7.71
N ASP A 41 12.76 -16.06 -8.85
CA ASP A 41 14.14 -15.71 -9.17
C ASP A 41 14.48 -14.23 -8.94
N PHE A 42 13.59 -13.47 -8.29
CA PHE A 42 13.76 -12.06 -7.96
C PHE A 42 15.10 -11.72 -7.30
N GLU A 43 15.64 -12.61 -6.46
CA GLU A 43 16.94 -12.42 -5.78
C GLU A 43 18.13 -12.23 -6.76
N ARG A 44 17.96 -12.57 -8.04
CA ARG A 44 18.98 -12.40 -9.09
C ARG A 44 18.99 -11.01 -9.72
N TYR A 45 17.97 -10.20 -9.46
CA TYR A 45 17.78 -8.91 -10.10
C TYR A 45 18.11 -7.76 -9.14
N ASP A 46 18.57 -6.64 -9.70
CA ASP A 46 18.50 -5.38 -8.98
C ASP A 46 17.01 -5.00 -8.78
N PRO A 47 16.55 -4.71 -7.55
CA PRO A 47 15.14 -4.43 -7.29
C PRO A 47 14.59 -3.22 -8.05
N VAL A 48 15.42 -2.21 -8.33
CA VAL A 48 15.01 -1.00 -9.04
C VAL A 48 14.88 -1.29 -10.53
N GLU A 49 15.81 -2.02 -11.12
CA GLU A 49 15.71 -2.47 -12.51
C GLU A 49 14.50 -3.38 -12.72
N TYR A 50 14.25 -4.32 -11.80
CA TYR A 50 13.07 -5.18 -11.84
C TYR A 50 11.77 -4.35 -11.80
N LEU A 51 11.67 -3.39 -10.87
CA LEU A 51 10.50 -2.50 -10.76
C LEU A 51 10.23 -1.73 -12.06
N ARG A 52 11.29 -1.17 -12.68
CA ARG A 52 11.19 -0.47 -13.96
C ARG A 52 10.73 -1.40 -15.08
N GLY A 53 11.23 -2.63 -15.10
CA GLY A 53 10.79 -3.68 -16.02
C GLY A 53 9.28 -3.94 -15.91
N VAL A 54 8.79 -4.16 -14.69
CA VAL A 54 7.35 -4.34 -14.42
C VAL A 54 6.54 -3.12 -14.88
N ALA A 55 6.98 -1.91 -14.55
CA ALA A 55 6.28 -0.70 -14.96
C ALA A 55 6.20 -0.56 -16.49
N SER A 56 7.28 -0.86 -17.19
CA SER A 56 7.34 -0.86 -18.66
C SER A 56 6.37 -1.89 -19.26
N GLU A 57 6.31 -3.11 -18.71
CA GLU A 57 5.35 -4.14 -19.13
C GLU A 57 3.89 -3.73 -18.90
N LEU A 58 3.63 -2.98 -17.83
CA LEU A 58 2.31 -2.41 -17.53
C LEU A 58 1.98 -1.16 -18.36
N GLY A 59 2.94 -0.65 -19.15
CA GLY A 59 2.76 0.48 -20.06
C GLY A 59 3.01 1.86 -19.44
N PHE A 60 3.72 1.94 -18.31
CA PHE A 60 4.01 3.20 -17.62
C PHE A 60 5.46 3.66 -17.81
N ARG A 61 5.65 4.99 -17.89
CA ARG A 61 6.99 5.61 -17.86
C ARG A 61 7.45 5.82 -16.42
N ASP A 62 8.76 5.91 -16.20
CA ASP A 62 9.39 6.06 -14.87
C ASP A 62 8.81 7.21 -14.02
N ASP A 63 8.38 8.29 -14.66
CA ASP A 63 7.80 9.47 -14.02
C ASP A 63 6.28 9.40 -13.85
N GLU A 64 5.62 8.27 -14.13
CA GLU A 64 4.15 8.17 -14.09
C GLU A 64 3.59 7.29 -12.97
N TYR A 65 4.43 6.62 -12.18
CA TYR A 65 3.95 5.64 -11.20
C TYR A 65 4.64 5.67 -9.83
N PHE A 66 3.96 5.10 -8.84
CA PHE A 66 4.63 4.45 -7.72
C PHE A 66 4.35 2.95 -7.73
N GLY A 67 5.39 2.16 -7.50
CA GLY A 67 5.30 0.71 -7.56
C GLY A 67 5.83 0.09 -6.27
N LEU A 68 5.10 -0.89 -5.77
CA LEU A 68 5.49 -1.73 -4.65
C LEU A 68 5.79 -3.14 -5.17
N LEU A 69 6.78 -3.79 -4.56
CA LEU A 69 7.08 -5.20 -4.78
C LEU A 69 6.68 -5.98 -3.54
N THR A 70 6.10 -7.16 -3.73
CA THR A 70 5.65 -8.03 -2.65
C THR A 70 5.97 -9.48 -2.93
N SER A 71 6.12 -10.30 -1.90
CA SER A 71 6.14 -11.77 -2.00
C SER A 71 4.78 -12.39 -1.73
N VAL A 72 3.77 -11.57 -1.44
CA VAL A 72 2.40 -12.00 -1.18
C VAL A 72 1.66 -12.17 -2.52
N PRO A 73 1.05 -13.34 -2.79
CA PRO A 73 0.26 -13.55 -4.00
C PRO A 73 -0.97 -12.63 -4.07
N MET A 74 -1.37 -12.21 -5.27
CA MET A 74 -2.50 -11.29 -5.46
C MET A 74 -3.87 -11.88 -5.08
N ASP A 75 -4.01 -13.20 -4.95
CA ASP A 75 -5.23 -13.82 -4.41
C ASP A 75 -5.43 -13.50 -2.91
N LYS A 76 -4.38 -13.03 -2.21
CA LYS A 76 -4.43 -12.55 -0.82
C LYS A 76 -4.72 -11.06 -0.72
N LEU A 77 -4.88 -10.35 -1.84
CA LEU A 77 -5.22 -8.93 -1.84
C LEU A 77 -6.57 -8.70 -1.14
N ALA A 78 -6.60 -7.79 -0.18
CA ALA A 78 -7.82 -7.23 0.39
C ALA A 78 -8.06 -5.83 -0.18
N VAL A 79 -9.33 -5.54 -0.51
CA VAL A 79 -9.77 -4.22 -0.98
C VAL A 79 -10.89 -3.75 -0.06
N VAL A 80 -10.61 -2.73 0.74
CA VAL A 80 -11.55 -2.24 1.76
C VAL A 80 -11.80 -0.76 1.55
N SER A 81 -13.06 -0.40 1.33
CA SER A 81 -13.49 1.00 1.23
C SER A 81 -14.22 1.46 2.49
N ALA A 82 -13.95 2.70 2.89
CA ALA A 82 -14.62 3.43 3.96
C ALA A 82 -14.87 4.86 3.47
N ASP A 83 -16.05 5.09 2.88
CA ASP A 83 -16.42 6.33 2.20
C ASP A 83 -15.39 6.69 1.11
N GLU A 84 -14.79 7.88 1.16
CA GLU A 84 -13.78 8.34 0.21
C GLU A 84 -12.39 7.67 0.34
N VAL A 85 -12.22 6.75 1.29
CA VAL A 85 -10.96 6.02 1.49
C VAL A 85 -11.07 4.61 0.93
N THR A 86 -10.13 4.21 0.08
CA THR A 86 -9.98 2.82 -0.36
C THR A 86 -8.56 2.33 -0.06
N ALA A 87 -8.47 1.21 0.66
CA ALA A 87 -7.20 0.57 0.99
C ALA A 87 -7.07 -0.75 0.23
N PHE A 88 -5.96 -0.92 -0.47
CA PHE A 88 -5.53 -2.15 -1.11
C PHE A 88 -4.36 -2.72 -0.32
N ILE A 89 -4.51 -3.94 0.18
CA ILE A 89 -3.56 -4.51 1.15
C ILE A 89 -3.21 -5.93 0.77
N THR A 90 -1.91 -6.20 0.68
CA THR A 90 -1.37 -7.57 0.67
C THR A 90 -0.54 -7.75 1.92
N ALA A 91 -0.87 -8.75 2.74
CA ALA A 91 -0.20 -9.01 4.01
C ALA A 91 0.28 -10.45 4.08
N GLY A 92 1.55 -10.63 4.40
CA GLY A 92 2.17 -11.91 4.75
C GLY A 92 2.96 -11.75 6.03
N VAL A 93 2.58 -12.50 7.07
CA VAL A 93 3.19 -12.42 8.40
C VAL A 93 3.88 -13.73 8.74
N LYS A 94 5.18 -13.79 8.46
CA LYS A 94 6.10 -14.75 9.07
C LYS A 94 7.08 -14.00 9.96
N ASN A 95 7.70 -14.73 10.87
CA ASN A 95 8.48 -14.18 11.98
C ASN A 95 9.42 -13.06 11.50
N PRO A 96 9.31 -11.81 12.00
CA PRO A 96 10.14 -10.69 11.55
C PRO A 96 11.64 -10.91 11.80
N ASN A 97 12.02 -11.90 12.61
CA ASN A 97 13.41 -12.29 12.85
C ASN A 97 13.87 -13.50 12.01
N GLU A 98 13.03 -14.05 11.14
CA GLU A 98 13.40 -15.16 10.24
C GLU A 98 14.00 -14.64 8.92
N PRO A 99 14.84 -15.47 8.24
CA PRO A 99 15.47 -15.09 6.99
C PRO A 99 14.46 -14.65 5.92
N LEU A 100 14.88 -13.73 5.03
CA LEU A 100 14.10 -13.15 3.93
C LEU A 100 13.47 -14.16 2.94
N LYS A 101 13.73 -15.47 3.10
CA LYS A 101 13.33 -16.55 2.19
C LYS A 101 11.86 -16.95 2.27
N THR A 102 11.05 -16.27 3.09
CA THR A 102 9.61 -16.52 3.18
C THR A 102 8.83 -15.20 3.23
N PRO A 103 7.59 -15.14 2.69
CA PRO A 103 6.84 -13.90 2.63
C PRO A 103 6.67 -13.25 4.00
N GLY A 104 7.21 -12.04 4.12
CA GLY A 104 7.21 -11.23 5.33
C GLY A 104 7.12 -9.76 4.95
N THR A 105 5.99 -9.36 4.35
CA THR A 105 5.71 -7.99 3.92
C THR A 105 4.23 -7.67 4.04
N ILE A 106 3.93 -6.46 4.48
CA ILE A 106 2.61 -5.85 4.44
C ILE A 106 2.70 -4.57 3.61
N ASN A 107 2.16 -4.64 2.40
CA ASN A 107 2.08 -3.50 1.50
C ASN A 107 0.67 -2.89 1.55
N ILE A 108 0.60 -1.57 1.64
CA ILE A 108 -0.64 -0.80 1.72
C ILE A 108 -0.65 0.25 0.62
N ILE A 109 -1.64 0.23 -0.26
CA ILE A 109 -1.96 1.38 -1.13
C ILE A 109 -3.25 2.00 -0.61
N LEU A 110 -3.18 3.25 -0.19
CA LEU A 110 -4.28 4.01 0.37
C LEU A 110 -4.65 5.13 -0.60
N VAL A 111 -5.77 4.98 -1.28
CA VAL A 111 -6.33 6.03 -2.16
C VAL A 111 -7.40 6.80 -1.40
N ILE A 112 -7.29 8.11 -1.40
CA ILE A 112 -8.22 9.03 -0.76
C ILE A 112 -8.81 9.93 -1.86
N ASP A 113 -10.09 9.74 -2.15
CA ASP A 113 -10.83 10.59 -3.11
C ASP A 113 -11.26 11.91 -2.46
N ALA A 114 -10.27 12.68 -2.04
CA ALA A 114 -10.42 13.95 -1.32
C ALA A 114 -9.24 14.90 -1.59
N ASP A 115 -9.39 16.16 -1.19
CA ASP A 115 -8.32 17.15 -1.10
C ASP A 115 -7.75 17.17 0.33
N VAL A 116 -6.70 16.38 0.55
CA VAL A 116 -6.04 16.24 1.86
C VAL A 116 -4.81 17.12 1.88
N SER A 117 -4.60 17.97 2.89
CA SER A 117 -3.37 18.78 2.99
C SER A 117 -2.11 17.93 2.99
N ASP A 118 -0.97 18.52 2.64
CA ASP A 118 0.32 17.82 2.65
C ASP A 118 0.62 17.23 4.05
N GLY A 119 0.47 18.02 5.11
CA GLY A 119 0.61 17.50 6.48
C GLY A 119 -0.36 16.35 6.79
N GLY A 120 -1.56 16.38 6.21
CA GLY A 120 -2.53 15.28 6.29
C GLY A 120 -2.10 14.03 5.52
N MET A 121 -1.41 14.15 4.39
CA MET A 121 -0.87 13.00 3.65
C MET A 121 0.20 12.28 4.48
N VAL A 122 1.12 13.02 5.09
CA VAL A 122 2.15 12.45 5.97
C VAL A 122 1.51 11.82 7.22
N ASN A 123 0.53 12.49 7.83
CA ASN A 123 -0.17 11.96 8.99
C ASN A 123 -0.97 10.68 8.68
N ALA A 124 -1.38 10.46 7.41
CA ALA A 124 -2.09 9.27 6.99
C ALA A 124 -1.17 8.04 7.01
N VAL A 125 0.12 8.22 6.69
CA VAL A 125 1.14 7.16 6.82
C VAL A 125 1.24 6.67 8.26
N ILE A 126 1.29 7.60 9.22
CA ILE A 126 1.33 7.27 10.66
C ILE A 126 0.07 6.49 11.04
N THR A 127 -1.10 7.01 10.70
CA THR A 127 -2.40 6.40 11.04
C THR A 127 -2.55 5.00 10.45
N ALA A 128 -2.17 4.80 9.18
CA ALA A 128 -2.17 3.49 8.55
C ALA A 128 -1.19 2.52 9.23
N THR A 129 -0.01 2.99 9.63
CA THR A 129 0.99 2.18 10.32
C THR A 129 0.51 1.71 11.69
N GLU A 130 -0.12 2.60 12.47
CA GLU A 130 -0.71 2.26 13.76
C GLU A 130 -1.90 1.31 13.61
N ALA A 131 -2.76 1.53 12.61
CA ALA A 131 -3.90 0.67 12.34
C ALA A 131 -3.47 -0.75 11.93
N LYS A 132 -2.43 -0.87 11.09
CA LYS A 132 -1.78 -2.15 10.76
C LYS A 132 -1.25 -2.84 12.01
N SER A 133 -0.52 -2.12 12.85
CA SER A 133 0.02 -2.66 14.12
C SER A 133 -1.11 -3.16 15.03
N ALA A 134 -2.20 -2.40 15.14
CA ALA A 134 -3.37 -2.79 15.92
C ALA A 134 -4.04 -4.05 15.36
N ALA A 135 -4.13 -4.20 14.03
CA ALA A 135 -4.63 -5.44 13.42
C ALA A 135 -3.76 -6.65 13.80
N LEU A 136 -2.44 -6.51 13.74
CA LEU A 136 -1.50 -7.56 14.10
C LEU A 136 -1.63 -7.98 15.57
N PHE A 137 -1.70 -7.01 16.48
CA PHE A 137 -1.90 -7.29 17.91
C PHE A 137 -3.25 -7.96 18.19
N GLU A 138 -4.33 -7.53 17.53
CA GLU A 138 -5.65 -8.15 17.66
C GLU A 138 -5.69 -9.59 17.12
N LEU A 139 -4.78 -9.95 16.21
CA LEU A 139 -4.59 -11.32 15.70
C LEU A 139 -3.60 -12.14 16.55
N GLY A 140 -3.08 -11.59 17.66
CA GLY A 140 -2.19 -12.29 18.58
C GLY A 140 -0.70 -12.22 18.21
N HIS A 141 -0.33 -11.48 17.17
CA HIS A 141 1.08 -11.21 16.88
C HIS A 141 1.67 -10.24 17.91
N ARG A 142 3.00 -10.30 18.11
CA ARG A 142 3.73 -9.42 19.07
C ARG A 142 4.72 -8.48 18.37
N PHE A 143 4.42 -8.08 17.15
CA PHE A 143 5.21 -7.17 16.34
C PHE A 143 4.29 -6.18 15.61
N THR A 144 4.83 -5.03 15.23
CA THR A 144 4.09 -3.91 14.62
C THR A 144 4.09 -3.91 13.09
N GLY A 145 4.87 -4.81 12.49
CA GLY A 145 5.04 -4.93 11.05
C GLY A 145 6.07 -6.01 10.71
N THR A 146 6.50 -6.04 9.46
CA THR A 146 7.57 -6.93 9.00
C THR A 146 8.80 -6.13 8.55
N ASN A 147 9.83 -6.83 8.06
CA ASN A 147 11.09 -6.22 7.62
C ASN A 147 10.97 -5.31 6.39
N THR A 148 9.94 -5.49 5.57
CA THR A 148 9.86 -4.88 4.23
C THR A 148 8.48 -4.27 3.94
N ASP A 149 7.77 -3.84 4.99
CA ASP A 149 6.49 -3.15 4.83
C ASP A 149 6.64 -1.88 3.99
N ALA A 150 5.72 -1.66 3.05
CA ALA A 150 5.69 -0.45 2.24
C ALA A 150 4.29 0.15 2.15
N ILE A 151 4.23 1.46 1.93
CA ILE A 151 2.96 2.19 1.82
C ILE A 151 3.01 3.24 0.71
N VAL A 152 1.89 3.37 0.00
CA VAL A 152 1.59 4.53 -0.83
C VAL A 152 0.32 5.18 -0.30
N VAL A 153 0.35 6.49 -0.06
CA VAL A 153 -0.84 7.31 0.22
C VAL A 153 -1.06 8.23 -0.97
N ALA A 154 -2.23 8.19 -1.57
CA ALA A 154 -2.57 8.94 -2.77
C ALA A 154 -3.85 9.75 -2.55
N ARG A 155 -3.83 11.05 -2.87
CA ARG A 155 -5.02 11.90 -2.92
C ARG A 155 -5.39 12.23 -4.35
N THR A 156 -6.67 12.29 -4.66
CA THR A 156 -7.14 12.81 -5.95
C THR A 156 -7.08 14.34 -6.01
N GLY A 157 -6.99 15.01 -4.86
CA GLY A 157 -6.98 16.47 -4.77
C GLY A 157 -8.34 17.12 -5.08
N LYS A 158 -9.41 16.32 -5.12
CA LYS A 158 -10.76 16.74 -5.52
C LYS A 158 -11.74 16.59 -4.36
N GLY A 159 -12.85 17.30 -4.41
CA GLY A 159 -13.94 17.12 -3.46
C GLY A 159 -13.64 17.66 -2.06
N ARG A 160 -13.87 16.84 -1.04
CA ARG A 160 -13.87 17.27 0.36
C ARG A 160 -12.47 17.61 0.85
N LYS A 161 -12.35 18.67 1.65
CA LYS A 161 -11.07 19.12 2.20
C LYS A 161 -10.79 18.55 3.58
N TYR A 162 -9.60 17.99 3.76
CA TYR A 162 -9.12 17.48 5.05
C TYR A 162 -7.77 18.10 5.41
N LYS A 163 -7.69 18.75 6.57
CA LYS A 163 -6.44 19.31 7.07
C LYS A 163 -5.57 18.27 7.79
N TYR A 164 -6.19 17.29 8.43
CA TYR A 164 -5.54 16.29 9.27
C TYR A 164 -6.12 14.91 8.98
N SER A 165 -5.34 13.87 9.25
CA SER A 165 -5.72 12.47 9.05
C SER A 165 -5.32 11.57 10.21
N GLY A 166 -4.98 12.15 11.38
CA GLY A 166 -4.64 11.40 12.58
C GLY A 166 -5.82 10.57 13.11
N PRO A 167 -5.60 9.52 13.92
CA PRO A 167 -6.62 8.50 14.22
C PRO A 167 -7.94 9.03 14.80
N ALA A 168 -7.91 10.16 15.52
CA ALA A 168 -9.10 10.77 16.10
C ALA A 168 -9.90 11.65 15.12
N SER A 169 -9.26 12.11 14.03
CA SER A 169 -9.89 12.93 12.99
C SER A 169 -10.88 12.12 12.16
N GLU A 170 -11.78 12.80 11.46
CA GLU A 170 -12.77 12.12 10.63
C GLU A 170 -12.13 11.23 9.55
N LEU A 171 -11.20 11.79 8.76
CA LEU A 171 -10.47 11.04 7.73
C LEU A 171 -9.63 9.93 8.36
N GLY A 172 -8.95 10.20 9.47
CA GLY A 172 -8.12 9.21 10.14
C GLY A 172 -8.89 8.01 10.67
N ARG A 173 -10.12 8.19 11.16
CA ARG A 173 -10.99 7.07 11.56
C ARG A 173 -11.35 6.18 10.37
N LYS A 174 -11.57 6.76 9.18
CA LYS A 174 -11.85 6.01 7.95
C LYS A 174 -10.63 5.22 7.51
N ILE A 175 -9.45 5.86 7.47
CA ILE A 175 -8.16 5.22 7.19
C ILE A 175 -7.90 4.07 8.17
N TRP A 176 -8.03 4.33 9.47
CA TRP A 176 -7.83 3.33 10.51
C TRP A 176 -8.71 2.10 10.30
N ARG A 177 -10.01 2.31 10.04
CA ARG A 177 -10.95 1.21 9.80
C ARG A 177 -10.60 0.42 8.55
N ALA A 178 -10.35 1.11 7.43
CA ALA A 178 -10.02 0.47 6.16
C ALA A 178 -8.74 -0.36 6.27
N VAL A 179 -7.68 0.21 6.86
CA VAL A 179 -6.40 -0.48 7.00
C VAL A 179 -6.48 -1.64 8.00
N LYS A 180 -7.06 -1.42 9.19
CA LYS A 180 -7.16 -2.48 10.21
C LYS A 180 -7.94 -3.68 9.68
N ASN A 181 -9.07 -3.43 9.01
CA ASN A 181 -9.88 -4.49 8.43
C ASN A 181 -9.19 -5.16 7.23
N GLY A 182 -8.56 -4.39 6.34
CA GLY A 182 -7.89 -4.93 5.16
C GLY A 182 -6.67 -5.80 5.51
N VAL A 183 -5.91 -5.45 6.55
CA VAL A 183 -4.82 -6.32 7.06
C VAL A 183 -5.38 -7.63 7.56
N LYS A 184 -6.44 -7.60 8.38
CA LYS A 184 -7.08 -8.83 8.88
C LYS A 184 -7.67 -9.68 7.76
N GLU A 185 -8.33 -9.06 6.80
CA GLU A 185 -8.92 -9.75 5.66
C GLU A 185 -7.85 -10.40 4.79
N SER A 186 -6.77 -9.69 4.46
CA SER A 186 -5.66 -10.25 3.68
C SER A 186 -5.00 -11.43 4.40
N LEU A 187 -4.77 -11.32 5.71
CA LEU A 187 -4.23 -12.40 6.53
C LEU A 187 -5.20 -13.59 6.69
N GLY A 188 -6.50 -13.35 6.62
CA GLY A 188 -7.51 -14.41 6.66
C GLY A 188 -7.64 -15.22 5.36
N LYS A 189 -6.94 -14.84 4.28
CA LYS A 189 -6.94 -15.54 2.98
C LYS A 189 -5.84 -16.61 2.86
N TRP A 190 -5.02 -16.80 3.90
CA TRP A 190 -3.96 -17.80 3.97
C TRP A 190 -4.44 -19.17 4.44
#